data_AF-B1KFT8-F1
#
_entry.id   AF-B1KFT8-F1
#
_cell.length_a   1.000
_cell.length_b   1.000
_cell.length_c   1.000
_cell.angle_alpha   90.00
_cell.angle_beta   90.00
_cell.angle_gamma   90.00
#
_symmetry.space_group_name_H-M   'P 1'
#
loop_
_entity.id
_entity.type
_entity.pdbx_description
1 polymer ?
#
loop_
_entity_poly.entity_id
_entity_poly.type
_entity_poly.pdbx_seq_one_letter_code
_entity_poly.pdbx_strand_id
1 'polypeptide(L)' 'MGPFEIAAIAIIGAFSVSAYKEYNKRKGDVDSGEVDALKAELVKLQERVATLETIVTDKSYQLGEQINKL' A
#
# COMPACT_ATOMS: atom_id res chain seq x y z
N MET A 1 -25.80 41.33 15.80
CA MET A 1 -24.80 40.40 16.35
C MET A 1 -23.84 41.18 17.22
N GLY A 2 -23.75 40.83 18.49
CA GLY A 2 -22.90 41.50 19.46
C GLY A 2 -21.41 41.13 19.29
N PRO A 3 -20.48 41.93 19.84
CA PRO A 3 -19.04 41.67 19.73
C PRO A 3 -18.63 40.29 20.30
N PHE A 4 -19.37 39.76 21.26
CA PHE A 4 -19.15 38.42 21.84
C PHE A 4 -19.44 37.29 20.84
N GLU A 5 -20.49 37.40 20.02
CA GLU A 5 -20.85 36.40 19.01
C GLU A 5 -19.81 36.34 17.89
N ILE A 6 -19.28 37.50 17.48
CA ILE A 6 -18.21 37.60 16.48
C ILE A 6 -16.91 36.95 17.00
N ALA A 7 -16.57 37.18 18.27
CA ALA A 7 -15.41 36.55 18.90
C ALA A 7 -15.54 35.03 18.98
N ALA A 8 -16.72 34.52 19.32
CA ALA A 8 -16.99 33.08 19.37
C ALA A 8 -16.84 32.42 17.99
N ILE A 9 -17.37 33.04 16.93
CA ILE A 9 -17.25 32.55 15.55
C ILE A 9 -15.79 32.55 15.09
N ALA A 10 -15.02 33.59 15.44
CA ALA A 10 -13.60 33.68 15.09
C ALA A 10 -12.77 32.56 15.75
N ILE A 11 -13.05 32.26 17.03
CA ILE A 11 -12.37 31.18 17.76
C ILE A 11 -12.73 29.82 17.13
N ILE A 12 -14.01 29.54 16.92
CA ILE A 12 -14.46 28.29 16.32
C ILE A 12 -13.88 28.12 14.91
N GLY A 13 -13.85 29.19 14.10
CA GLY A 13 -13.25 29.18 12.78
C GLY A 13 -11.75 28.84 12.81
N ALA A 14 -10.99 29.45 13.73
CA ALA A 14 -9.57 29.17 13.89
C ALA A 14 -9.28 27.72 14.29
N PHE A 15 -10.06 27.17 15.23
CA PHE A 15 -9.96 25.77 15.63
C PHE A 15 -10.35 24.81 14.49
N SER A 16 -11.40 25.14 13.74
CA SER A 16 -11.87 24.32 12.61
C SER A 16 -10.81 24.23 11.50
N VAL A 17 -10.18 25.35 11.17
CA VAL A 17 -9.11 25.40 10.14
C VAL A 17 -7.87 24.64 10.59
N SER A 18 -7.47 24.75 11.87
CA SER A 18 -6.30 24.02 12.38
C SER A 18 -6.56 22.51 12.41
N ALA A 19 -7.76 22.09 12.85
CA ALA A 19 -8.17 20.69 12.84
C ALA A 19 -8.22 20.11 11.43
N TYR A 20 -8.78 20.86 10.47
CA TYR A 20 -8.83 20.43 9.06
C TYR A 20 -7.42 20.31 8.46
N LYS A 21 -6.54 21.27 8.74
CA LYS A 21 -5.15 21.26 8.26
C LYS A 21 -4.37 20.07 8.82
N GLU A 22 -4.51 19.79 10.11
CA GLU A 22 -3.87 18.65 10.76
C GLU A 22 -4.42 17.31 10.24
N TYR A 23 -5.75 17.22 10.06
CA TYR A 23 -6.39 16.04 9.47
C TYR A 23 -5.91 15.78 8.04
N ASN A 24 -5.85 16.82 7.20
CA ASN A 24 -5.40 16.69 5.81
C ASN A 24 -3.91 16.37 5.71
N LYS A 25 -3.09 16.96 6.59
CA LYS A 25 -1.66 16.65 6.68
C LYS A 25 -1.44 15.19 7.07
N ARG A 26 -2.18 14.69 8.07
CA ARG A 26 -2.13 13.27 8.46
C ARG A 26 -2.65 12.33 7.39
N LYS A 27 -3.69 12.72 6.64
CA LYS A 27 -4.25 11.91 5.55
C LYS A 27 -3.33 11.82 4.33
N GLY A 28 -2.58 12.89 4.04
CA GLY A 28 -1.52 12.87 3.02
C GLY A 28 -0.29 12.06 3.44
N ASP A 29 -0.11 11.87 4.75
CA ASP A 29 0.97 11.11 5.40
C ASP A 29 0.52 9.70 5.84
N VAL A 30 -0.69 9.26 5.43
CA VAL A 30 -1.07 7.84 5.49
C VAL A 30 -0.31 7.13 4.37
N ASP A 31 0.95 6.89 4.69
CA ASP A 31 1.82 5.78 4.30
C ASP A 31 1.58 5.11 2.93
N SER A 32 1.47 5.93 1.90
CA SER A 32 1.57 5.47 0.51
C SER A 32 2.90 4.75 0.26
N GLY A 33 3.95 5.08 1.02
CA GLY A 33 5.26 4.43 0.97
C GLY A 33 5.23 2.97 1.38
N GLU A 34 4.61 2.62 2.51
CA GLU A 34 4.49 1.24 2.97
C GLU A 34 3.57 0.41 2.07
N VAL A 35 2.48 0.99 1.56
CA VAL A 35 1.61 0.32 0.59
C VAL A 35 2.33 0.04 -0.73
N ASP A 36 3.14 0.99 -1.22
CA ASP A 36 3.90 0.79 -2.45
C ASP A 36 5.11 -0.14 -2.25
N ALA A 37 5.73 -0.15 -1.06
CA ALA A 37 6.73 -1.15 -0.68
C ALA A 37 6.15 -2.56 -0.63
N LEU A 38 4.97 -2.73 -0.02
CA LEU A 38 4.25 -4.01 0.02
C LEU A 38 3.86 -4.50 -1.37
N LYS A 39 3.42 -3.60 -2.27
CA LYS A 39 3.15 -3.95 -3.67
C LYS A 39 4.42 -4.39 -4.40
N ALA A 40 5.55 -3.71 -4.19
CA ALA A 40 6.82 -4.07 -4.80
C ALA A 40 7.29 -5.46 -4.33
N GLU A 41 7.11 -5.77 -3.04
CA GLU A 41 7.41 -7.10 -2.51
C GLU A 41 6.49 -8.18 -3.10
N LEU A 42 5.20 -7.91 -3.27
CA LEU A 42 4.27 -8.84 -3.91
C LEU A 42 4.67 -9.17 -5.35
N VAL A 43 5.07 -8.18 -6.16
CA VAL A 43 5.52 -8.40 -7.53
C VAL A 43 6.78 -9.29 -7.55
N LYS A 44 7.75 -9.01 -6.67
CA LYS A 44 8.98 -9.81 -6.54
C LYS A 44 8.69 -11.26 -6.11
N LEU A 45 7.72 -11.46 -5.22
CA LEU A 45 7.28 -12.79 -4.79
C LEU A 45 6.60 -13.55 -5.94
N GLN A 46 5.75 -12.90 -6.71
CA GLN A 46 5.10 -13.49 -7.89
C GLN A 46 6.11 -13.93 -8.95
N GLU A 47 7.12 -13.11 -9.26
CA GLU A 47 8.18 -13.47 -10.21
C GLU A 47 8.96 -14.71 -9.76
N ARG A 48 9.25 -14.81 -8.46
CA ARG A 48 9.94 -15.98 -7.89
C ARG A 48 9.06 -17.23 -7.94
N VAL A 49 7.77 -17.10 -7.65
CA VAL A 49 6.82 -18.22 -7.76
C VAL A 49 6.72 -18.68 -9.21
N ALA A 50 6.55 -17.77 -10.18
CA ALA A 50 6.50 -18.12 -11.60
C ALA A 50 7.79 -18.81 -12.08
N THR A 51 8.95 -18.35 -11.60
CA THR A 51 10.24 -18.98 -11.90
C THR A 51 10.34 -20.38 -11.29
N LEU A 52 9.91 -20.55 -10.04
CA LEU A 52 9.91 -21.86 -9.38
C LEU A 52 8.90 -22.82 -10.00
N GLU A 53 7.73 -22.34 -10.40
CA GLU A 53 6.73 -23.11 -11.14
C GLU A 53 7.29 -23.56 -12.49
N THR A 54 8.04 -22.70 -13.18
CA THR A 54 8.69 -23.06 -14.45
C THR A 54 9.78 -24.11 -14.22
N ILE A 55 10.67 -23.91 -13.24
CA ILE A 55 11.75 -24.86 -12.93
C ILE A 55 11.19 -26.22 -12.49
N VAL A 56 10.15 -26.21 -11.65
CA VAL A 56 9.53 -27.44 -11.15
C VAL A 56 8.78 -28.13 -12.28
N THR A 57 7.99 -27.41 -13.08
CA THR A 57 7.27 -28.02 -14.21
C THR A 57 8.23 -28.60 -15.25
N ASP A 58 9.29 -27.88 -15.59
CA ASP A 58 10.25 -28.28 -16.63
C ASP A 58 11.14 -29.45 -16.16
N LYS A 59 11.63 -29.42 -14.91
CA LYS A 59 12.37 -30.55 -14.33
C LYS A 59 11.49 -31.78 -14.12
N SER A 60 10.23 -31.61 -13.70
CA SER A 60 9.31 -32.74 -13.49
C SER A 60 9.03 -33.45 -14.81
N TYR A 61 8.78 -32.69 -15.89
CA TYR A 61 8.59 -33.24 -17.22
C TYR A 61 9.86 -33.91 -17.75
N GLN A 62 11.02 -33.26 -17.64
CA GLN A 62 12.30 -33.84 -18.08
C GLN A 62 12.67 -35.11 -17.31
N LEU A 63 12.37 -35.18 -16.01
CA LEU A 63 12.66 -36.38 -15.21
C LEU A 63 11.68 -37.51 -15.54
N GLY A 64 10.38 -37.21 -15.68
CA GLY A 64 9.38 -38.18 -16.08
C GLY A 64 9.64 -38.79 -17.46
N GLU A 65 10.09 -37.97 -18.41
CA GLU A 65 10.42 -38.43 -19.76
C GLU A 65 11.68 -39.32 -19.80
N GLN A 66 12.69 -39.02 -18.96
CA GLN A 66 13.88 -39.85 -18.82
C GLN A 66 13.61 -41.18 -18.12
N ILE A 67 12.73 -41.18 -17.11
CA ILE A 67 12.31 -42.40 -16.42
C ILE A 67 11.50 -43.31 -17.36
N ASN A 68 10.63 -42.75 -18.21
CA ASN A 68 9.87 -43.54 -19.20
C ASN A 68 10.71 -44.07 -20.38
N LYS A 69 11.93 -43.53 -20.58
CA LYS A 69 12.87 -43.97 -21.62
C LYS A 69 13.86 -45.04 -21.14
N LEU A 70 13.88 -45.34 -19.85
CA LEU A 70 14.61 -46.46 -19.23
C LEU A 70 13.71 -47.69 -19.09
#